data_AF-K1U4I0-F1
#
_entry.id   AF-K1U4I0-F1
#
_cell.length_a   1.000
_cell.length_b   1.000
_cell.length_c   1.000
_cell.angle_alpha   90.00
_cell.angle_beta   90.00
_cell.angle_gamma   90.00
#
_symmetry.space_group_name_H-M   'P 1'
#
loop_
_entity.id
_entity.type
_entity.pdbx_description
1 polymer ?
#
loop_
_entity_poly.entity_id
_entity_poly.type
_entity_poly.pdbx_seq_one_letter_code
_entity_poly.pdbx_strand_id
1 'polypeptide(L)'
;MKAEDMVVVDLDGNVVEGSLRPSSDTPTHVVLYKAFPEIGGVVHTHSTYATAWAQAGMDIPNIGTTHADYFHDAIPCTADMTEEEVKGAYEQETGNVIVKRFKNLNPVHTPGVLVKNHGPFAWGKDANDAVHNAVV
;
A
#
# COMPACT_ATOMS: atom_id res chain seq x y z
N MET A 1 -21.76 -4.23 -3.65
CA MET A 1 -20.70 -4.32 -4.66
C MET A 1 -20.97 -5.55 -5.51
N LYS A 2 -20.89 -5.37 -6.82
CA LYS A 2 -20.94 -6.40 -7.86
C LYS A 2 -19.68 -6.30 -8.71
N ALA A 3 -19.39 -7.32 -9.53
CA ALA A 3 -18.25 -7.29 -10.44
C ALA A 3 -18.30 -6.09 -11.42
N GLU A 4 -19.50 -5.72 -11.89
CA GLU A 4 -19.75 -4.57 -12.77
C GLU A 4 -19.47 -3.20 -12.13
N ASP A 5 -19.31 -3.14 -10.81
CA ASP A 5 -18.97 -1.89 -10.09
C ASP A 5 -17.45 -1.60 -10.16
N MET A 6 -16.63 -2.55 -10.61
CA MET A 6 -15.18 -2.38 -10.71
C MET A 6 -14.83 -1.41 -11.84
N VAL A 7 -13.91 -0.49 -11.56
CA VAL A 7 -13.46 0.53 -12.52
C VAL A 7 -12.08 0.14 -13.04
N VAL A 8 -11.93 0.09 -14.37
CA VAL A 8 -10.65 -0.16 -15.02
C VAL A 8 -9.95 1.18 -15.24
N VAL A 9 -8.71 1.26 -14.78
CA VAL A 9 -7.87 2.47 -14.84
C VAL A 9 -6.55 2.10 -15.51
N ASP A 10 -6.04 2.96 -16.38
CA ASP A 10 -4.70 2.80 -16.96
C ASP A 10 -3.60 3.17 -15.94
N LEU A 11 -2.34 2.91 -16.30
CA LEU A 11 -1.22 3.26 -15.42
C LEU A 11 -0.95 4.77 -15.34
N ASP A 12 -1.67 5.61 -16.07
CA ASP A 12 -1.62 7.06 -15.95
C ASP A 12 -2.77 7.62 -15.09
N GLY A 13 -3.63 6.74 -14.54
CA GLY A 13 -4.73 7.10 -13.66
C GLY A 13 -6.03 7.47 -14.40
N ASN A 14 -6.08 7.29 -15.72
CA ASN A 14 -7.29 7.58 -16.50
C ASN A 14 -8.25 6.38 -16.47
N VAL A 15 -9.54 6.66 -16.29
CA VAL A 15 -10.58 5.62 -16.39
C VAL A 15 -10.72 5.17 -17.84
N VAL A 16 -10.52 3.88 -18.10
CA VAL A 16 -10.68 3.28 -19.43
C VAL A 16 -12.00 2.53 -19.58
N GLU A 17 -12.56 2.00 -18.48
CA GLU A 17 -13.86 1.32 -18.45
C GLU A 17 -14.49 1.44 -17.06
N GLY A 18 -15.83 1.53 -17.01
CA GLY A 18 -16.60 1.63 -15.78
C GLY A 18 -17.48 2.88 -15.73
N SER A 19 -18.59 2.81 -14.99
CA SER A 19 -19.54 3.92 -14.83
C SER A 19 -19.41 4.65 -13.48
N LEU A 20 -18.70 4.05 -12.53
CA LEU A 20 -18.45 4.61 -11.22
C LEU A 20 -17.14 5.40 -11.19
N ARG A 21 -17.00 6.24 -10.16
CA ARG A 21 -15.71 6.83 -9.82
C ARG A 21 -14.81 5.74 -9.23
N PRO A 22 -13.53 5.65 -9.63
CA PRO A 22 -12.59 4.74 -8.99
C PRO A 22 -12.33 5.19 -7.55
N SER A 23 -11.64 4.36 -6.76
CA SER A 23 -11.25 4.71 -5.39
C SER A 23 -10.48 6.04 -5.36
N SER A 24 -10.64 6.82 -4.29
CA SER A 24 -9.78 8.00 -4.06
C SER A 24 -8.30 7.61 -4.01
N ASP A 25 -7.98 6.41 -3.52
CA ASP A 25 -6.59 5.90 -3.39
C ASP A 25 -6.00 5.38 -4.71
N THR A 26 -6.73 5.47 -5.82
CA THR A 26 -6.25 5.03 -7.15
C THR A 26 -4.86 5.60 -7.50
N PRO A 27 -4.55 6.90 -7.25
CA PRO A 27 -3.22 7.43 -7.51
C PRO A 27 -2.11 6.71 -6.73
N THR A 28 -2.36 6.35 -5.46
CA THR A 28 -1.43 5.55 -4.65
C THR A 28 -1.17 4.21 -5.32
N HIS A 29 -2.23 3.50 -5.71
CA HIS A 29 -2.11 2.20 -6.39
C HIS A 29 -1.32 2.29 -7.69
N VAL A 30 -1.57 3.32 -8.50
CA VAL A 30 -0.84 3.57 -9.76
C VAL A 30 0.66 3.76 -9.50
N VAL A 31 1.03 4.58 -8.50
CA VAL A 31 2.43 4.79 -8.13
C VAL A 31 3.09 3.47 -7.72
N LEU A 32 2.41 2.65 -6.90
CA LEU A 32 2.95 1.37 -6.46
C LEU A 32 3.14 0.39 -7.61
N TYR A 33 2.16 0.25 -8.53
CA TYR A 33 2.31 -0.60 -9.71
C TYR A 33 3.43 -0.14 -10.65
N LYS A 34 3.62 1.19 -10.80
CA LYS A 34 4.72 1.75 -11.60
C LYS A 34 6.08 1.53 -10.95
N ALA A 35 6.17 1.62 -9.62
CA ALA A 35 7.43 1.54 -8.89
C ALA A 35 7.88 0.10 -8.58
N PHE A 36 6.92 -0.82 -8.40
CA PHE A 36 7.16 -2.21 -8.04
C PHE A 36 6.61 -3.14 -9.13
N PRO A 37 7.30 -3.30 -10.26
CA PRO A 37 6.77 -4.02 -11.43
C PRO A 37 6.45 -5.50 -11.18
N GLU A 38 6.93 -6.09 -10.08
CA GLU A 38 6.69 -7.47 -9.69
C GLU A 38 5.35 -7.70 -8.97
N ILE A 39 4.65 -6.65 -8.53
CA ILE A 39 3.36 -6.80 -7.80
C ILE A 39 2.18 -6.87 -8.78
N GLY A 40 1.20 -7.71 -8.46
CA GLY A 40 -0.04 -7.89 -9.25
C GLY A 40 -1.33 -7.62 -8.46
N GLY A 41 -1.24 -7.29 -7.18
CA GLY A 41 -2.37 -6.86 -6.36
C GLY A 41 -1.93 -5.93 -5.23
N VAL A 42 -2.79 -4.97 -4.88
CA VAL A 42 -2.59 -4.02 -3.77
C VAL A 42 -3.87 -3.95 -2.95
N VAL A 43 -3.73 -3.96 -1.62
CA VAL A 43 -4.81 -3.81 -0.65
C VAL A 43 -4.49 -2.65 0.28
N HIS A 44 -5.48 -1.78 0.46
CA HIS A 44 -5.46 -0.74 1.49
C HIS A 44 -6.62 -0.97 2.46
N THR A 45 -6.34 -0.87 3.75
CA THR A 45 -7.36 -0.92 4.81
C THR A 45 -6.98 0.00 5.95
N HIS A 46 -7.92 0.21 6.88
CA HIS A 46 -7.63 0.75 8.21
C HIS A 46 -7.84 -0.33 9.28
N SER A 47 -7.24 -1.51 9.09
CA SER A 47 -7.33 -2.61 10.05
C SER A 47 -6.79 -2.20 11.42
N THR A 48 -7.55 -2.43 12.48
CA THR A 48 -7.40 -1.76 13.79
C THR A 48 -5.98 -1.74 14.33
N TYR A 49 -5.30 -2.89 14.39
CA TYR A 49 -3.97 -2.97 15.00
C TYR A 49 -2.86 -2.41 14.10
N ALA A 50 -2.88 -2.71 12.80
CA ALA A 50 -1.90 -2.13 11.88
C ALA A 50 -2.02 -0.60 11.81
N THR A 51 -3.25 -0.07 11.82
CA THR A 51 -3.49 1.38 11.91
C THR A 51 -2.98 1.97 13.24
N ALA A 52 -3.10 1.26 14.36
CA ALA A 52 -2.52 1.73 15.63
C ALA A 52 -0.99 1.87 15.55
N TRP A 53 -0.29 0.92 14.91
CA TRP A 53 1.15 1.02 14.65
C TRP A 53 1.50 2.14 13.67
N ALA A 54 0.70 2.32 12.62
CA ALA A 54 0.86 3.42 11.68
C ALA A 54 0.72 4.78 12.38
N GLN A 55 -0.25 4.93 13.28
CA GLN A 55 -0.43 6.13 14.10
C GLN A 55 0.66 6.33 15.15
N ALA A 56 1.23 5.23 15.69
CA ALA A 56 2.41 5.30 16.54
C ALA A 56 3.67 5.71 15.76
N GLY A 57 3.66 5.60 14.44
CA GLY A 57 4.80 5.93 13.58
C GLY A 57 5.99 4.99 13.78
N MET A 58 5.70 3.71 14.02
CA MET A 58 6.70 2.70 14.35
C MET A 58 6.65 1.53 13.38
N ASP A 59 7.82 1.02 13.01
CA ASP A 59 7.96 -0.26 12.32
C ASP A 59 7.45 -1.40 13.22
N ILE A 60 6.80 -2.42 12.66
CA ILE A 60 6.43 -3.63 13.41
C ILE A 60 7.62 -4.59 13.36
N PRO A 61 8.31 -4.87 14.49
CA PRO A 61 9.49 -5.73 14.48
C PRO A 61 9.11 -7.18 14.20
N ASN A 62 9.93 -7.89 13.43
CA ASN A 62 9.79 -9.34 13.26
C ASN A 62 10.19 -10.05 14.57
N ILE A 63 9.18 -10.54 15.30
CA ILE A 63 9.35 -11.15 16.64
C ILE A 63 8.77 -12.56 16.73
N GLY A 64 8.41 -13.18 15.61
CA GLY A 64 7.81 -14.51 15.61
C GLY A 64 7.81 -15.18 14.24
N THR A 65 7.69 -16.51 14.22
CA THR A 65 7.74 -17.28 12.96
C THR A 65 6.59 -16.96 12.03
N THR A 66 5.39 -16.66 12.56
CA THR A 66 4.24 -16.24 11.74
C THR A 66 4.57 -14.99 10.93
N HIS A 67 5.25 -14.01 11.50
CA HIS A 67 5.71 -12.82 10.76
C HIS A 67 6.73 -13.23 9.68
N ALA A 68 7.72 -14.03 10.07
CA ALA A 68 8.81 -14.46 9.19
C ALA A 68 8.35 -15.30 7.99
N ASP A 69 7.18 -15.94 8.05
CA ASP A 69 6.58 -16.68 6.93
C ASP A 69 6.15 -15.75 5.77
N TYR A 70 5.91 -14.46 6.04
CA TYR A 70 5.34 -13.51 5.06
C TYR A 70 6.20 -12.26 4.84
N PHE A 71 6.85 -11.76 5.89
CA PHE A 71 7.70 -10.58 5.83
C PHE A 71 9.11 -10.95 6.27
N HIS A 72 10.08 -10.71 5.37
CA HIS A 72 11.47 -11.08 5.62
C HIS A 72 12.07 -10.39 6.86
N ASP A 73 11.72 -9.11 7.05
CA ASP A 73 12.19 -8.25 8.13
C ASP A 73 11.00 -7.51 8.77
N ALA A 74 11.26 -6.51 9.61
CA ALA A 74 10.24 -5.64 10.17
C ALA A 74 9.31 -5.05 9.09
N ILE A 75 8.02 -4.90 9.39
CA ILE A 75 7.08 -4.19 8.52
C ILE A 75 7.40 -2.69 8.63
N PRO A 76 7.85 -2.05 7.55
CA PRO A 76 8.33 -0.67 7.62
C PRO A 76 7.17 0.30 7.79
N CYS A 77 7.38 1.33 8.61
CA CYS A 77 6.55 2.52 8.67
C CYS A 77 7.23 3.65 7.90
N THR A 78 6.46 4.46 7.19
CA THR A 78 6.98 5.62 6.46
C THR A 78 7.41 6.73 7.43
N ALA A 79 8.17 7.70 6.92
CA ALA A 79 8.30 8.98 7.58
C ALA A 79 6.96 9.76 7.52
N ASP A 80 6.86 10.85 8.27
CA ASP A 80 5.77 11.82 8.07
C ASP A 80 5.85 12.38 6.65
N MET A 81 4.67 12.60 6.05
CA MET A 81 4.56 13.44 4.87
C MET A 81 4.79 14.90 5.27
N THR A 82 5.46 15.64 4.40
CA THR A 82 5.62 17.09 4.51
C THR A 82 4.31 17.81 4.25
N GLU A 83 4.20 19.06 4.68
CA GLU A 83 3.01 19.89 4.43
C GLU A 83 2.71 20.05 2.93
N GLU A 84 3.76 20.17 2.11
CA GLU A 84 3.64 20.26 0.65
C GLU A 84 3.08 18.96 0.05
N GLU A 85 3.60 17.81 0.48
CA GLU A 85 3.10 16.49 0.07
C GLU A 85 1.64 16.28 0.47
N VAL A 86 1.24 16.76 1.67
CA VAL A 86 -0.15 16.65 2.15
C VAL A 86 -1.11 17.59 1.42
N LYS A 87 -0.70 18.82 1.12
CA LYS A 87 -1.55 19.82 0.44
C LYS A 87 -1.56 19.68 -1.08
N GLY A 88 -0.61 18.94 -1.65
CA GLY A 88 -0.48 18.68 -3.08
C GLY A 88 -1.36 17.51 -3.54
N ALA A 89 -0.78 16.64 -4.38
CA ALA A 89 -1.45 15.42 -4.85
C ALA A 89 -1.37 14.32 -3.78
N TYR A 90 -2.09 14.49 -2.67
CA TYR A 90 -1.97 13.71 -1.44
C TYR A 90 -1.85 12.19 -1.66
N GLU A 91 -2.73 11.58 -2.45
CA GLU A 91 -2.71 10.13 -2.68
C GLU A 91 -1.49 9.71 -3.54
N GLN A 92 -1.14 10.50 -4.54
CA GLN A 92 0.07 10.25 -5.32
C GLN A 92 1.33 10.37 -4.45
N GLU A 93 1.39 11.39 -3.59
CA GLU A 93 2.51 11.60 -2.66
C GLU A 93 2.56 10.54 -1.57
N THR A 94 1.42 9.99 -1.15
CA THR A 94 1.37 8.80 -0.28
C THR A 94 2.11 7.64 -0.94
N GLY A 95 1.85 7.39 -2.23
CA GLY A 95 2.60 6.41 -3.02
C GLY A 95 4.10 6.72 -3.08
N ASN A 96 4.47 7.98 -3.35
CA ASN A 96 5.87 8.40 -3.43
C ASN A 96 6.62 8.20 -2.11
N VAL A 97 5.98 8.48 -0.97
CA VAL A 97 6.58 8.31 0.35
C VAL A 97 6.75 6.82 0.69
N ILE A 98 5.83 5.95 0.26
CA ILE A 98 6.02 4.49 0.32
C ILE A 98 7.24 4.08 -0.50
N VAL A 99 7.31 4.49 -1.77
CA VAL A 99 8.44 4.17 -2.67
C VAL A 99 9.77 4.67 -2.09
N LYS A 100 9.77 5.87 -1.49
CA LYS A 100 10.93 6.43 -0.78
C LYS A 100 11.35 5.55 0.40
N ARG A 101 10.41 5.01 1.18
CA ARG A 101 10.70 4.09 2.30
C ARG A 101 11.32 2.78 1.83
N PHE A 102 11.01 2.36 0.60
CA PHE A 102 11.46 1.11 -0.02
C PHE A 102 12.75 1.23 -0.84
N LYS A 103 13.44 2.38 -0.88
CA LYS A 103 14.71 2.54 -1.64
C LYS A 103 15.78 1.48 -1.35
N ASN A 104 15.80 0.93 -0.14
CA ASN A 104 16.75 -0.11 0.29
C ASN A 104 16.04 -1.39 0.77
N LEU A 105 14.77 -1.58 0.41
CA LEU A 105 13.99 -2.76 0.76
C LEU A 105 13.49 -3.44 -0.52
N ASN A 106 13.29 -4.75 -0.46
CA ASN A 106 12.71 -5.48 -1.58
C ASN A 106 11.19 -5.59 -1.38
N PRO A 107 10.35 -4.97 -2.25
CA PRO A 107 8.89 -5.03 -2.11
C PRO A 107 8.33 -6.45 -2.25
N VAL A 108 9.03 -7.36 -2.92
CA VAL A 108 8.63 -8.78 -3.02
C VAL A 108 8.86 -9.52 -1.70
N HIS A 109 9.92 -9.18 -0.95
CA HIS A 109 10.25 -9.82 0.33
C HIS A 109 9.57 -9.16 1.54
N THR A 110 9.02 -7.96 1.35
CA THR A 110 8.32 -7.17 2.35
C THR A 110 6.99 -6.70 1.75
N PRO A 111 5.96 -7.57 1.70
CA PRO A 111 4.72 -7.33 0.95
C PRO A 111 3.74 -6.36 1.64
N GLY A 112 4.24 -5.30 2.25
CA GLY A 112 3.41 -4.30 2.92
C GLY A 112 4.20 -3.24 3.70
N VAL A 113 3.49 -2.19 4.07
CA VAL A 113 4.01 -0.97 4.69
C VAL A 113 2.93 -0.31 5.54
N LEU A 114 3.35 0.41 6.58
CA LEU A 114 2.50 1.32 7.33
C LEU A 114 2.75 2.76 6.86
N VAL A 115 1.72 3.46 6.43
CA VAL A 115 1.81 4.90 6.16
C VAL A 115 1.57 5.64 7.47
N LYS A 116 2.58 6.36 7.96
CA LYS A 116 2.54 7.04 9.25
C LYS A 116 1.33 7.98 9.36
N ASN A 117 0.65 7.94 10.50
CA ASN A 117 -0.61 8.67 10.77
C ASN A 117 -1.80 8.30 9.86
N HIS A 118 -1.71 7.20 9.09
CA HIS A 118 -2.74 6.79 8.15
C HIS A 118 -3.14 5.32 8.37
N GLY A 119 -2.50 4.36 7.68
CA GLY A 119 -2.88 2.95 7.75
C GLY A 119 -1.97 2.04 6.92
N PRO A 120 -2.23 0.72 6.93
CA PRO A 120 -1.47 -0.24 6.14
C PRO A 120 -1.79 -0.20 4.64
N PHE A 121 -0.76 -0.45 3.85
CA PHE A 121 -0.87 -0.94 2.47
C PHE A 121 -0.16 -2.29 2.40
N ALA A 122 -0.76 -3.26 1.73
CA ALA A 122 -0.20 -4.58 1.46
C ALA A 122 -0.29 -4.89 -0.02
N TRP A 123 0.57 -5.79 -0.51
CA TRP A 123 0.57 -6.20 -1.91
C TRP A 123 0.97 -7.66 -2.08
N GLY A 124 0.79 -8.19 -3.28
CA GLY A 124 1.09 -9.58 -3.60
C GLY A 124 1.16 -9.81 -5.10
N LYS A 125 1.35 -11.07 -5.51
CA LYS A 125 1.44 -11.47 -6.94
C LYS A 125 0.13 -11.28 -7.71
N ASP A 126 -0.99 -11.25 -6.99
CA ASP A 126 -2.34 -11.05 -7.49
C ASP A 126 -3.23 -10.49 -6.38
N ALA A 127 -4.49 -10.17 -6.69
CA ALA A 127 -5.43 -9.60 -5.74
C ALA A 127 -5.70 -10.51 -4.51
N ASN A 128 -5.72 -11.83 -4.70
CA ASN A 128 -5.98 -12.77 -3.61
C ASN A 128 -4.77 -12.89 -2.67
N ASP A 129 -3.57 -12.95 -3.23
CA ASP A 129 -2.31 -12.95 -2.49
C ASP A 129 -2.11 -11.65 -1.69
N ALA A 130 -2.48 -10.50 -2.27
CA ALA A 130 -2.44 -9.21 -1.57
C ALA A 130 -3.42 -9.17 -0.39
N VAL A 131 -4.61 -9.75 -0.52
CA VAL A 131 -5.56 -9.88 0.60
C VAL A 131 -5.01 -10.81 1.68
N HIS A 132 -4.35 -11.90 1.30
CA HIS A 132 -3.70 -12.80 2.25
C HIS A 132 -2.63 -12.05 3.08
N ASN A 133 -1.71 -11.35 2.41
CA ASN A 133 -0.66 -10.56 3.05
C ASN A 133 -1.20 -9.40 3.91
N ALA A 134 -2.42 -8.90 3.64
CA ALA A 134 -3.05 -7.84 4.44
C ALA A 134 -3.63 -8.34 5.77
N VAL A 135 -3.80 -9.65 5.94
CA VAL A 135 -4.47 -10.26 7.11
C VAL A 135 -3.47 -10.93 8.06
N VAL A 136 -2.33 -11.40 7.56
CA VAL A 136 -1.34 -12.21 8.28
C VAL A 136 -0.28 -11.40 9.02
#